data_AF-A0A4R2U1K6-F1
#
_entry.id   AF-A0A4R2U1K6-F1
#
_cell.length_a   1.000
_cell.length_b   1.000
_cell.length_c   1.000
_cell.angle_alpha   90.00
_cell.angle_beta   90.00
_cell.angle_gamma   90.00
#
_symmetry.space_group_name_H-M   'P 1'
#
loop_
_entity.id
_entity.type
_entity.pdbx_description
1 polymer ?
#
loop_
_entity_poly.entity_id
_entity_poly.type
_entity_poly.pdbx_seq_one_letter_code
_entity_poly.pdbx_strand_id
1 'polypeptide(L)'
;MIRRLLNNENGSTVIIVALLMVVLIGCVALVVDGGLLYITEAKISNAIDAAALAGVQELPYSPTMAVDKAKEYAATNGINPEKLNVEIFNNNRGIKVEYERKVELLFAKILGFGIGNVDGSAIAQVAPIVGASGAVPLGIQNYNFVFGQTYTLKVGGGDGSTGWFGALALSKPGAKVYEDNLTYGFKGSIRIGDILDIETGNMSNPTKRAIDYRIGRCNHTPFCNAEKFNPNCDRLLKVPVIEFIESKKVKVLGFSVFLVDAVTGQGNDSIITGKFVRTVTSGEIDYNGPDYGLYGTKLTH
;
A
#
# COMPACT_ATOMS: atom_id res chain seq x y z
N MET A 1 -0.26 14.04 74.61
CA MET A 1 -0.69 12.75 74.02
C MET A 1 0.29 12.24 72.95
N ILE A 2 0.89 13.12 72.13
CA ILE A 2 1.88 12.78 71.08
C ILE A 2 3.21 12.24 71.63
N ARG A 3 3.67 12.70 72.81
CA ARG A 3 4.94 12.24 73.44
C ARG A 3 4.94 10.81 73.97
N ARG A 4 3.77 10.17 74.18
CA ARG A 4 3.68 8.77 74.65
C ARG A 4 3.73 7.74 73.51
N LEU A 5 3.53 8.16 72.26
CA LEU A 5 3.67 7.30 71.08
C LEU A 5 5.13 7.09 70.65
N LEU A 6 6.03 8.01 71.05
CA LEU A 6 7.43 8.01 70.64
C LEU A 6 8.37 7.17 71.53
N ASN A 7 7.89 6.65 72.66
CA ASN A 7 8.71 5.92 73.64
C ASN A 7 8.39 4.42 73.71
N ASN A 8 7.74 3.88 72.66
CA ASN A 8 7.56 2.45 72.45
C ASN A 8 8.23 2.11 71.11
N GLU A 9 9.28 1.29 71.12
CA GLU A 9 10.00 0.88 69.90
C GLU A 9 9.08 0.16 68.88
N ASN A 10 7.91 -0.33 69.34
CA ASN A 10 6.85 -0.89 68.51
C ASN A 10 6.07 0.16 67.67
N GLY A 11 6.21 1.46 67.93
CA GLY A 11 5.53 2.53 67.19
C GLY A 11 6.31 3.08 66.00
N SER A 12 7.65 3.06 66.08
CA SER A 12 8.54 3.55 65.00
C SER A 12 8.56 2.58 63.82
N THR A 13 8.56 1.27 64.09
CA THR A 13 8.51 0.22 63.06
C THR A 13 7.27 0.34 62.17
N VAL A 14 6.11 0.66 62.75
CA VAL A 14 4.86 0.85 61.99
C VAL A 14 4.98 2.00 60.97
N ILE A 15 5.63 3.11 61.33
CA ILE A 15 5.81 4.26 60.43
C ILE A 15 6.74 3.90 59.26
N ILE A 16 7.86 3.22 59.53
CA ILE A 16 8.81 2.80 58.51
C ILE A 16 8.17 1.79 57.55
N VAL A 17 7.44 0.81 58.08
CA VAL A 17 6.73 -0.19 57.28
C VAL A 17 5.64 0.47 56.42
N ALA A 18 4.89 1.43 56.96
CA ALA A 18 3.90 2.18 56.20
C ALA A 18 4.53 2.95 55.03
N LEU A 19 5.67 3.63 55.25
CA LEU A 19 6.40 4.32 54.18
C LEU A 19 6.93 3.34 53.13
N LEU A 20 7.50 2.21 53.55
CA LEU A 20 7.98 1.17 52.63
C LEU A 20 6.85 0.56 51.80
N MET A 21 5.68 0.33 52.40
CA MET A 21 4.51 -0.16 51.66
C MET A 21 4.09 0.81 50.55
N VAL A 22 4.09 2.12 50.81
CA VAL A 22 3.78 3.12 49.78
C VAL A 22 4.80 3.06 48.63
N VAL A 23 6.09 2.94 48.94
CA VAL A 23 7.14 2.80 47.92
C VAL A 23 6.95 1.53 47.10
N LEU A 24 6.68 0.39 47.75
CA LEU A 24 6.45 -0.89 47.07
C LEU A 24 5.21 -0.83 46.15
N ILE A 25 4.11 -0.23 46.61
CA ILE A 25 2.91 -0.02 45.80
C ILE A 25 3.23 0.89 44.60
N GLY A 26 4.05 1.92 44.80
CA GLY A 26 4.55 2.78 43.71
C GLY A 26 5.34 2.00 42.65
N CYS A 27 6.23 1.10 43.07
CA CYS A 27 6.97 0.25 42.14
C CYS A 27 6.04 -0.71 41.38
N VAL A 28 5.07 -1.33 42.06
CA VAL A 28 4.09 -2.22 41.42
C VAL A 28 3.21 -1.46 40.43
N ALA A 29 2.74 -0.26 40.80
CA ALA A 29 1.97 0.61 39.90
C ALA A 29 2.78 0.96 38.65
N LEU A 30 4.04 1.36 38.80
CA LEU A 30 4.89 1.68 37.67
C LEU A 30 5.05 0.49 36.71
N VAL A 31 5.30 -0.71 37.25
CA VAL A 31 5.53 -1.91 36.44
C VAL A 31 4.24 -2.42 35.80
N VAL A 32 3.16 -2.56 36.56
CA VAL A 32 1.91 -3.17 36.10
C VAL A 32 1.09 -2.18 35.28
N ASP A 33 0.81 -0.99 35.83
CA ASP A 33 -0.03 -0.01 35.15
C ASP A 33 0.73 0.65 34.00
N GLY A 34 2.02 0.94 34.18
CA GLY A 34 2.88 1.41 33.09
C GLY A 34 2.99 0.38 31.97
N GLY A 35 3.14 -0.90 32.30
CA GLY A 35 3.12 -1.99 31.32
C GLY A 35 1.77 -2.11 30.59
N LEU A 36 0.66 -1.97 31.30
CA LEU A 36 -0.69 -2.00 30.73
C LEU A 36 -0.91 -0.84 29.74
N LEU A 37 -0.50 0.38 30.09
CA LEU A 37 -0.59 1.54 29.21
C LEU A 37 0.27 1.35 27.96
N TYR A 38 1.53 0.94 28.14
CA TYR A 38 2.46 0.71 27.03
C TYR A 38 1.96 -0.33 26.02
N ILE A 39 1.46 -1.48 26.51
CA ILE A 39 0.89 -2.51 25.63
C ILE A 39 -0.39 -2.01 24.95
N THR A 40 -1.19 -1.20 25.64
CA THR A 40 -2.42 -0.64 25.06
C THR A 40 -2.11 0.38 23.96
N GLU A 41 -1.11 1.22 24.15
CA GLU A 41 -0.61 2.18 23.16
C GLU A 41 -0.13 1.47 21.90
N ALA A 42 0.71 0.44 22.05
CA ALA A 42 1.18 -0.37 20.92
C ALA A 42 0.03 -1.04 20.15
N LYS A 43 -0.99 -1.56 20.85
CA LYS A 43 -2.18 -2.14 20.21
C LYS A 43 -3.00 -1.11 19.46
N ILE A 44 -3.18 0.09 20.03
CA ILE A 44 -3.91 1.18 19.37
C ILE A 44 -3.17 1.63 18.12
N SER A 45 -1.85 1.89 18.21
CA SER A 45 -1.02 2.30 17.07
C SER A 45 -1.12 1.31 15.91
N ASN A 46 -0.94 0.02 16.17
CA ASN A 46 -1.03 -1.01 15.13
C ASN A 46 -2.43 -1.05 14.48
N ALA A 47 -3.49 -0.87 15.27
CA ALA A 47 -4.86 -0.91 14.78
C ALA A 47 -5.19 0.32 13.91
N ILE A 48 -4.77 1.52 14.30
CA ILE A 48 -5.00 2.74 13.52
C ILE A 48 -4.11 2.82 12.27
N ASP A 49 -2.87 2.29 12.32
CA ASP A 49 -2.01 2.19 11.15
C ASP A 49 -2.62 1.25 10.10
N ALA A 50 -3.14 0.10 10.54
CA ALA A 50 -3.86 -0.83 9.68
C ALA A 50 -5.13 -0.20 9.10
N ALA A 51 -5.89 0.55 9.91
CA ALA A 51 -7.08 1.27 9.46
C ALA A 51 -6.75 2.35 8.42
N ALA A 52 -5.72 3.18 8.67
CA ALA A 52 -5.28 4.21 7.75
C ALA A 52 -4.77 3.61 6.43
N LEU A 53 -3.95 2.55 6.49
CA LEU A 53 -3.42 1.88 5.31
C LEU A 53 -4.49 1.14 4.50
N ALA A 54 -5.54 0.63 5.14
CA ALA A 54 -6.67 0.03 4.44
C ALA A 54 -7.55 1.09 3.78
N GLY A 55 -7.89 2.16 4.49
CA GLY A 55 -8.73 3.23 3.96
C GLY A 55 -8.09 3.98 2.80
N VAL A 56 -6.78 4.27 2.89
CA VAL A 56 -6.07 5.02 1.86
C VAL A 56 -6.03 4.30 0.49
N GLN A 57 -6.23 2.99 0.44
CA GLN A 57 -6.25 2.22 -0.81
C GLN A 57 -7.46 2.55 -1.70
N GLU A 58 -8.53 3.09 -1.12
CA GLU A 58 -9.72 3.52 -1.85
C GLU A 58 -9.59 4.97 -2.36
N LEU A 59 -8.56 5.69 -1.91
CA LEU A 59 -8.27 7.05 -2.33
C LEU A 59 -7.44 7.08 -3.63
N PRO A 60 -7.59 8.10 -4.50
CA PRO A 60 -8.48 9.27 -4.34
C PRO A 60 -9.92 9.06 -4.84
N TYR A 61 -10.29 7.84 -5.27
CA TYR A 61 -11.48 7.62 -6.09
C TYR A 61 -12.77 7.46 -5.31
N SER A 62 -12.73 6.90 -4.10
CA SER A 62 -13.91 6.63 -3.30
C SER A 62 -13.70 7.00 -1.84
N PRO A 63 -13.80 8.31 -1.50
CA PRO A 63 -13.64 8.79 -0.12
C PRO A 63 -14.58 8.12 0.89
N THR A 64 -15.83 7.83 0.48
CA THR A 64 -16.79 7.13 1.33
C THR A 64 -16.32 5.70 1.65
N MET A 65 -15.92 4.95 0.62
CA MET A 65 -15.34 3.61 0.78
C MET A 65 -14.06 3.62 1.61
N ALA A 66 -13.24 4.67 1.52
CA ALA A 66 -12.04 4.83 2.33
C ALA A 66 -12.36 4.88 3.82
N VAL A 67 -13.39 5.64 4.21
CA VAL A 67 -13.86 5.69 5.62
C VAL A 67 -14.40 4.34 6.06
N ASP A 68 -15.24 3.71 5.24
CA ASP A 68 -15.84 2.41 5.56
C ASP A 68 -14.76 1.32 5.74
N LYS A 69 -13.75 1.30 4.86
CA LYS A 69 -12.61 0.37 4.94
C LYS A 69 -11.73 0.63 6.16
N ALA A 70 -11.46 1.90 6.48
CA ALA A 70 -10.72 2.24 7.70
C ALA A 70 -11.45 1.74 8.95
N LYS A 71 -12.78 1.95 9.02
CA LYS A 71 -13.63 1.45 10.12
C LYS A 71 -13.66 -0.07 10.20
N GLU A 72 -13.78 -0.77 9.06
CA GLU A 72 -13.76 -2.24 8.99
C GLU A 72 -12.45 -2.82 9.53
N TYR A 73 -11.31 -2.26 9.12
CA TYR A 73 -10.00 -2.71 9.59
C TYR A 73 -9.75 -2.35 11.06
N ALA A 74 -10.21 -1.19 11.54
CA ALA A 74 -10.17 -0.85 12.95
C ALA A 74 -10.99 -1.85 13.80
N ALA A 75 -12.19 -2.23 13.34
CA ALA A 75 -13.03 -3.24 14.00
C ALA A 75 -12.31 -4.58 14.13
N THR A 76 -11.70 -5.03 13.03
CA THR A 76 -10.95 -6.29 12.99
C THR A 76 -9.76 -6.29 13.96
N ASN A 77 -9.22 -5.12 14.27
CA ASN A 77 -8.13 -4.93 15.25
C ASN A 77 -8.62 -4.58 16.66
N GLY A 78 -9.91 -4.75 16.97
CA GLY A 78 -10.46 -4.59 18.32
C GLY A 78 -10.69 -3.14 18.76
N ILE A 79 -10.82 -2.22 17.81
CA ILE A 79 -11.29 -0.84 18.03
C ILE A 79 -12.77 -0.75 17.68
N ASN A 80 -13.57 -0.08 18.52
CA ASN A 80 -14.96 0.22 18.17
C ASN A 80 -15.01 1.30 17.08
N PRO A 81 -15.55 1.02 15.89
CA PRO A 81 -15.60 1.97 14.76
C PRO A 81 -16.34 3.27 15.06
N GLU A 82 -17.30 3.26 15.98
CA GLU A 82 -18.09 4.44 16.35
C GLU A 82 -17.29 5.47 17.16
N LYS A 83 -16.17 5.05 17.74
CA LYS A 83 -15.25 5.92 18.48
C LYS A 83 -14.03 6.34 17.66
N LEU A 84 -13.95 5.91 16.41
CA LEU A 84 -12.85 6.22 15.51
C LEU A 84 -13.15 7.55 14.79
N ASN A 85 -12.25 8.51 14.90
CA ASN A 85 -12.29 9.70 14.08
C ASN A 85 -11.53 9.44 12.78
N VAL A 86 -12.16 9.66 11.63
CA VAL A 86 -11.55 9.46 10.31
C VAL A 86 -11.75 10.73 9.48
N GLU A 87 -10.65 11.35 9.08
CA GLU A 87 -10.63 12.58 8.29
C GLU A 87 -9.94 12.31 6.95
N ILE A 88 -10.55 12.76 5.86
CA ILE A 88 -9.96 12.74 4.53
C ILE A 88 -9.53 14.15 4.16
N PHE A 89 -8.29 14.30 3.70
CA PHE A 89 -7.67 15.60 3.43
C PHE A 89 -6.84 15.57 2.14
N ASN A 90 -6.21 16.70 1.80
CA ASN A 90 -5.36 16.87 0.61
C ASN A 90 -6.05 16.47 -0.72
N ASN A 91 -7.28 16.96 -0.95
CA ASN A 91 -8.06 16.63 -2.15
C ASN A 91 -8.22 15.12 -2.36
N ASN A 92 -8.65 14.41 -1.31
CA ASN A 92 -8.82 12.96 -1.28
C ASN A 92 -7.50 12.19 -1.45
N ARG A 93 -6.34 12.75 -1.10
CA ARG A 93 -5.05 12.04 -1.17
C ARG A 93 -4.45 11.66 0.18
N GLY A 94 -5.12 12.02 1.27
CA GLY A 94 -4.72 11.65 2.62
C GLY A 94 -5.92 11.20 3.44
N ILE A 95 -5.66 10.25 4.34
CA ILE A 95 -6.57 9.83 5.38
C ILE A 95 -5.85 9.92 6.73
N LYS A 96 -6.51 10.50 7.72
CA LYS A 96 -6.07 10.56 9.10
C LYS A 96 -7.06 9.78 9.95
N VAL A 97 -6.55 8.90 10.81
CA VAL A 97 -7.33 8.04 11.70
C VAL A 97 -6.87 8.30 13.12
N GLU A 98 -7.81 8.66 14.00
CA GLU A 98 -7.55 8.96 15.41
C GLU A 98 -8.47 8.16 16.32
N TYR A 99 -7.93 7.74 17.46
CA TYR A 99 -8.66 6.98 18.47
C TYR A 99 -8.12 7.26 19.87
N GLU A 100 -9.03 7.46 20.82
CA GLU A 100 -8.73 7.62 22.25
C GLU A 100 -9.31 6.43 23.04
N ARG A 101 -8.52 5.87 23.96
CA ARG A 101 -8.96 4.88 24.93
C ARG A 101 -8.60 5.30 26.35
N LYS A 102 -9.60 5.22 27.23
CA LYS A 102 -9.42 5.34 28.67
C LYS A 102 -9.14 3.96 29.27
N VAL A 103 -8.04 3.83 29.99
CA VAL A 103 -7.59 2.61 30.65
C VAL A 103 -7.69 2.79 32.15
N GLU A 104 -8.44 1.92 32.82
CA GLU A 104 -8.52 1.91 34.27
C GLU A 104 -7.20 1.37 34.85
N LEU A 105 -6.57 2.16 35.72
CA LEU A 105 -5.33 1.76 36.38
C LEU A 105 -5.65 0.97 37.66
N LEU A 106 -4.89 -0.08 37.90
CA LEU A 106 -5.09 -1.05 38.97
C LEU A 106 -4.46 -0.58 40.28
N PHE A 107 -3.14 -0.38 40.31
CA PHE A 107 -2.39 -0.05 41.53
C PHE A 107 -2.16 1.45 41.68
N ALA A 108 -1.95 2.15 40.56
CA ALA A 108 -1.81 3.60 40.53
C ALA A 108 -3.04 4.33 41.10
N LYS A 109 -4.21 3.68 41.10
CA LYS A 109 -5.44 4.19 41.72
C LYS A 109 -5.31 4.40 43.23
N ILE A 110 -4.50 3.59 43.91
CA ILE A 110 -4.20 3.75 45.35
C ILE A 110 -3.43 5.05 45.60
N LEU A 111 -2.64 5.48 44.62
CA LEU A 111 -1.84 6.71 44.65
C LEU A 111 -2.61 7.93 44.09
N GLY A 112 -3.89 7.77 43.76
CA GLY A 112 -4.75 8.84 43.23
C GLY A 112 -4.91 8.88 41.72
N PHE A 113 -4.26 7.97 40.96
CA PHE A 113 -4.36 7.90 39.51
C PHE A 113 -5.32 6.79 39.07
N GLY A 114 -6.59 7.13 38.84
CA GLY A 114 -7.61 6.12 38.50
C GLY A 114 -7.68 5.71 37.03
N ILE A 115 -7.31 6.62 36.12
CA ILE A 115 -7.47 6.44 34.67
C ILE A 115 -6.23 6.99 33.96
N GLY A 116 -5.71 6.23 33.00
CA GLY A 116 -4.77 6.71 31.99
C GLY A 116 -5.47 6.86 30.64
N ASN A 117 -5.18 7.95 29.92
CA ASN A 117 -5.65 8.13 28.55
C ASN A 117 -4.54 7.65 27.60
N VAL A 118 -4.93 6.90 26.58
CA VAL A 118 -4.05 6.44 25.52
C VAL A 118 -4.66 6.90 24.20
N ASP A 119 -3.92 7.78 23.52
CA ASP A 119 -4.29 8.34 22.24
C ASP A 119 -3.48 7.68 21.14
N GLY A 120 -4.06 7.59 19.95
CA GLY A 120 -3.36 7.19 18.75
C GLY A 120 -3.82 7.99 17.55
N SER A 121 -2.86 8.38 16.71
CA SER A 121 -3.09 9.01 15.41
C SER A 121 -2.22 8.35 14.36
N ALA A 122 -2.82 7.99 13.23
CA ALA A 122 -2.11 7.52 12.05
C ALA A 122 -2.58 8.29 10.82
N ILE A 123 -1.64 8.61 9.94
CA ILE A 123 -1.92 9.26 8.68
C ILE A 123 -1.35 8.39 7.56
N ALA A 124 -2.16 8.15 6.54
CA ALA A 124 -1.72 7.50 5.32
C ALA A 124 -2.06 8.36 4.11
N GLN A 125 -1.20 8.33 3.10
CA GLN A 125 -1.37 9.13 1.88
C GLN A 125 -1.17 8.29 0.63
N VAL A 126 -1.80 8.74 -0.46
CA VAL A 126 -1.71 8.14 -1.79
C VAL A 126 -1.13 9.16 -2.77
N ALA A 127 -0.17 8.72 -3.57
CA ALA A 127 0.44 9.53 -4.62
C ALA A 127 0.95 8.66 -5.77
N PRO A 128 1.16 9.22 -6.98
CA PRO A 128 1.72 8.49 -8.11
C PRO A 128 3.02 7.77 -7.75
N ILE A 129 3.21 6.56 -8.28
CA ILE A 129 4.47 5.84 -8.06
C ILE A 129 5.59 6.39 -8.95
N VAL A 130 6.78 6.48 -8.39
CA VAL A 130 8.02 6.85 -9.11
C VAL A 130 8.93 5.66 -9.39
N GLY A 131 8.63 4.52 -8.77
CA GLY A 131 9.34 3.27 -9.02
C GLY A 131 8.43 2.05 -8.84
N ALA A 132 8.52 1.10 -9.76
CA ALA A 132 7.70 -0.10 -9.79
C ALA A 132 8.57 -1.36 -9.84
N SER A 133 8.28 -2.31 -8.95
CA SER A 133 8.66 -3.71 -9.12
C SER A 133 7.52 -4.48 -9.81
N GLY A 134 7.87 -5.56 -10.52
CA GLY A 134 6.90 -6.37 -11.23
C GLY A 134 6.36 -5.73 -12.52
N ALA A 135 7.01 -4.67 -13.02
CA ALA A 135 6.71 -4.11 -14.33
C ALA A 135 6.86 -5.17 -15.44
N VAL A 136 6.01 -5.10 -16.45
CA VAL A 136 6.08 -5.98 -17.62
C VAL A 136 6.96 -5.34 -18.71
N PRO A 137 7.59 -6.13 -19.60
CA PRO A 137 8.45 -5.63 -20.67
C PRO A 137 7.64 -5.07 -21.85
N LEU A 138 6.58 -4.31 -21.56
CA LEU A 138 5.73 -3.63 -22.52
C LEU A 138 5.66 -2.16 -22.15
N GLY A 139 5.93 -1.26 -23.10
CA GLY A 139 5.83 0.18 -22.93
C GLY A 139 4.68 0.77 -23.72
N ILE A 140 4.15 1.90 -23.23
CA ILE A 140 3.16 2.70 -23.96
C ILE A 140 3.62 4.16 -24.03
N GLN A 141 3.48 4.78 -25.19
CA GLN A 141 3.75 6.21 -25.33
C GLN A 141 2.69 7.05 -24.63
N ASN A 142 3.08 8.22 -24.16
CA ASN A 142 2.16 9.16 -23.53
C ASN A 142 1.20 9.78 -24.57
N TYR A 143 -0.04 9.28 -24.62
CA TYR A 143 -1.09 9.75 -25.54
C TYR A 143 -2.35 10.27 -24.83
N ASN A 144 -2.27 10.65 -23.55
CA ASN A 144 -3.44 11.05 -22.76
C ASN A 144 -4.59 10.02 -22.84
N PHE A 145 -4.29 8.74 -22.57
CA PHE A 145 -5.28 7.67 -22.65
C PHE A 145 -6.38 7.80 -21.58
N VAL A 146 -7.59 7.38 -21.94
CA VAL A 146 -8.80 7.45 -21.09
C VAL A 146 -9.00 6.11 -20.40
N PHE A 147 -9.05 6.11 -19.07
CA PHE A 147 -9.26 4.89 -18.28
C PHE A 147 -10.61 4.23 -18.60
N GLY A 148 -10.63 2.89 -18.64
CA GLY A 148 -11.81 2.08 -18.97
C GLY A 148 -12.11 1.94 -20.46
N GLN A 149 -11.43 2.69 -21.34
CA GLN A 149 -11.50 2.49 -22.79
C GLN A 149 -10.60 1.33 -23.24
N THR A 150 -11.01 0.65 -24.32
CA THR A 150 -10.24 -0.46 -24.89
C THR A 150 -9.08 0.07 -25.73
N TYR A 151 -7.88 -0.44 -25.48
CA TYR A 151 -6.68 -0.14 -26.24
C TYR A 151 -5.99 -1.41 -26.72
N THR A 152 -5.17 -1.25 -27.75
CA THR A 152 -4.20 -2.25 -28.19
C THR A 152 -2.84 -1.89 -27.62
N LEU A 153 -2.37 -2.64 -26.62
CA LEU A 153 -1.07 -2.38 -25.97
C LEU A 153 0.10 -2.85 -26.84
N LYS A 154 -0.13 -3.87 -27.65
CA LYS A 154 0.87 -4.44 -28.56
C LYS A 154 0.21 -4.78 -29.87
N VAL A 155 0.83 -4.35 -30.97
CA VAL A 155 0.47 -4.72 -32.34
C VAL A 155 1.43 -5.80 -32.86
N GLY A 156 0.98 -6.52 -33.87
CA GLY A 156 1.78 -7.49 -34.59
C GLY A 156 2.67 -6.86 -35.69
N GLY A 157 3.35 -7.72 -36.46
CA GLY A 157 4.21 -7.32 -37.58
C GLY A 157 3.41 -6.85 -38.79
N GLY A 158 3.66 -5.64 -39.28
CA GLY A 158 3.15 -5.16 -40.58
C GLY A 158 2.23 -3.93 -40.56
N ASP A 159 1.85 -3.43 -39.38
CA ASP A 159 0.81 -2.38 -39.26
C ASP A 159 1.28 -1.09 -38.53
N GLY A 160 2.60 -0.86 -38.45
CA GLY A 160 3.18 0.28 -37.73
C GLY A 160 4.30 0.98 -38.50
N SER A 161 4.24 2.31 -38.60
CA SER A 161 5.17 3.18 -39.32
C SER A 161 6.57 3.33 -38.68
N THR A 162 6.84 2.68 -37.54
CA THR A 162 8.09 2.85 -36.77
C THR A 162 8.78 1.55 -36.31
N GLY A 163 8.23 0.36 -36.63
CA GLY A 163 8.89 -0.93 -36.34
C GLY A 163 9.01 -1.32 -34.86
N TRP A 164 8.39 -0.58 -33.93
CA TRP A 164 8.33 -0.92 -32.50
C TRP A 164 6.99 -1.54 -32.11
N PHE A 165 7.04 -2.75 -31.56
CA PHE A 165 5.84 -3.54 -31.23
C PHE A 165 5.49 -3.50 -29.73
N GLY A 166 5.85 -2.42 -29.04
CA GLY A 166 5.61 -2.19 -27.62
C GLY A 166 6.59 -2.89 -26.66
N ALA A 167 7.48 -3.77 -27.14
CA ALA A 167 8.37 -4.56 -26.28
C ALA A 167 9.61 -3.80 -25.79
N LEU A 168 9.99 -4.00 -24.52
CA LEU A 168 11.12 -3.34 -23.84
C LEU A 168 12.07 -4.36 -23.20
N ALA A 169 13.37 -4.07 -23.23
CA ALA A 169 14.40 -4.88 -22.58
C ALA A 169 14.65 -4.33 -21.17
N LEU A 170 13.95 -4.87 -20.18
CA LEU A 170 14.00 -4.36 -18.80
C LEU A 170 15.31 -4.67 -18.06
N SER A 171 16.04 -5.70 -18.50
CA SER A 171 17.35 -6.04 -17.93
C SER A 171 18.36 -6.38 -19.00
N LYS A 172 18.01 -7.31 -19.88
CA LYS A 172 18.80 -7.66 -21.07
C LYS A 172 17.88 -8.14 -22.18
N PRO A 173 18.29 -7.97 -23.45
CA PRO A 173 17.53 -8.47 -24.58
C PRO A 173 17.32 -9.99 -24.55
N GLY A 174 16.19 -10.46 -25.08
CA GLY A 174 16.00 -11.85 -25.48
C GLY A 174 14.61 -12.41 -25.20
N ALA A 175 14.10 -13.20 -26.15
CA ALA A 175 12.73 -13.73 -26.15
C ALA A 175 12.33 -14.48 -24.87
N LYS A 176 13.24 -15.28 -24.29
CA LYS A 176 12.98 -16.00 -23.04
C LYS A 176 12.90 -15.04 -21.83
N VAL A 177 13.79 -14.06 -21.76
CA VAL A 177 13.81 -13.06 -20.67
C VAL A 177 12.56 -12.18 -20.76
N TYR A 178 12.17 -11.79 -21.97
CA TYR A 178 10.91 -11.11 -22.24
C TYR A 178 9.71 -11.96 -21.77
N GLU A 179 9.66 -13.24 -22.12
CA GLU A 179 8.57 -14.14 -21.69
C GLU A 179 8.49 -14.25 -20.17
N ASP A 180 9.61 -14.48 -19.50
CA ASP A 180 9.66 -14.63 -18.04
C ASP A 180 9.21 -13.34 -17.34
N ASN A 181 9.71 -12.18 -17.80
CA ASN A 181 9.32 -10.87 -17.26
C ASN A 181 7.85 -10.55 -17.56
N LEU A 182 7.37 -10.88 -18.75
CA LEU A 182 5.96 -10.70 -19.10
C LEU A 182 5.07 -11.65 -18.30
N THR A 183 5.49 -12.88 -18.00
CA THR A 183 4.69 -13.87 -17.26
C THR A 183 4.63 -13.58 -15.77
N TYR A 184 5.78 -13.27 -15.14
CA TYR A 184 5.92 -13.20 -13.68
C TYR A 184 6.19 -11.80 -13.13
N GLY A 185 6.28 -10.80 -14.01
CA GLY A 185 6.73 -9.45 -13.67
C GLY A 185 8.25 -9.40 -13.49
N PHE A 186 8.85 -8.29 -13.91
CA PHE A 186 10.28 -8.07 -13.72
C PHE A 186 10.65 -8.02 -12.23
N LYS A 187 11.68 -8.78 -11.85
CA LYS A 187 12.12 -8.90 -10.44
C LYS A 187 12.93 -7.69 -9.95
N GLY A 188 13.51 -6.93 -10.87
CA GLY A 188 14.14 -5.64 -10.53
C GLY A 188 13.11 -4.53 -10.34
N SER A 189 13.61 -3.34 -10.01
CA SER A 189 12.82 -2.11 -9.96
C SER A 189 13.13 -1.26 -11.19
N ILE A 190 12.10 -0.67 -11.79
CA ILE A 190 12.23 0.40 -12.78
C ILE A 190 11.81 1.70 -12.11
N ARG A 191 12.51 2.80 -12.38
CA ARG A 191 12.20 4.15 -11.88
C ARG A 191 11.93 5.12 -13.03
N ILE A 192 11.21 6.19 -12.70
CA ILE A 192 11.08 7.36 -13.59
C ILE A 192 12.47 7.91 -13.88
N GLY A 193 12.72 8.20 -15.17
CA GLY A 193 14.01 8.66 -15.66
C GLY A 193 14.94 7.56 -16.16
N ASP A 194 14.65 6.28 -15.87
CA ASP A 194 15.42 5.16 -16.41
C ASP A 194 15.37 5.16 -17.93
N ILE A 195 16.49 4.81 -18.55
CA ILE A 195 16.61 4.63 -20.00
C ILE A 195 16.63 3.13 -20.27
N LEU A 196 15.68 2.66 -21.07
CA LEU A 196 15.51 1.27 -21.43
C LEU A 196 15.76 1.07 -22.91
N ASP A 197 16.35 -0.07 -23.25
CA ASP A 197 16.49 -0.50 -24.65
C ASP A 197 15.18 -1.11 -25.15
N ILE A 198 14.92 -0.96 -26.44
CA ILE A 198 13.80 -1.60 -27.13
C ILE A 198 14.14 -3.05 -27.46
N GLU A 199 13.19 -3.97 -27.25
CA GLU A 199 13.32 -5.34 -27.74
C GLU A 199 13.01 -5.42 -29.23
N THR A 200 13.92 -6.02 -29.99
CA THR A 200 13.74 -6.23 -31.43
C THR A 200 12.98 -7.52 -31.71
N GLY A 201 12.09 -7.47 -32.70
CA GLY A 201 11.30 -8.63 -33.13
C GLY A 201 9.90 -8.66 -32.50
N ASN A 202 8.97 -9.35 -33.14
CA ASN A 202 7.56 -9.28 -32.74
C ASN A 202 7.28 -9.98 -31.40
N MET A 203 8.15 -10.88 -30.92
CA MET A 203 7.97 -11.63 -29.66
C MET A 203 6.61 -12.33 -29.55
N SER A 204 6.03 -12.75 -30.68
CA SER A 204 4.63 -13.20 -30.73
C SER A 204 4.34 -14.42 -29.86
N ASN A 205 5.09 -15.52 -30.05
CA ASN A 205 4.87 -16.76 -29.29
C ASN A 205 5.13 -16.58 -27.78
N PRO A 206 6.23 -15.95 -27.34
CA PRO A 206 6.42 -15.54 -25.95
C PRO A 206 5.25 -14.73 -25.38
N THR A 207 4.78 -13.74 -26.14
CA THR A 207 3.68 -12.87 -25.74
C THR A 207 2.41 -13.67 -25.50
N LYS A 208 2.03 -14.52 -26.45
CA LYS A 208 0.81 -15.33 -26.33
C LYS A 208 0.86 -16.25 -25.11
N ARG A 209 1.96 -16.99 -24.91
CA ARG A 209 2.10 -17.88 -23.74
C ARG A 209 2.02 -17.13 -22.41
N ALA A 210 2.73 -16.01 -22.30
CA ALA A 210 2.76 -15.22 -21.06
C ALA A 210 1.39 -14.62 -20.72
N ILE A 211 0.69 -14.08 -21.72
CA ILE A 211 -0.64 -13.48 -21.51
C ILE A 211 -1.71 -14.57 -21.29
N ASP A 212 -1.71 -15.66 -22.06
CA ASP A 212 -2.62 -16.80 -21.83
C ASP A 212 -2.46 -17.35 -20.40
N TYR A 213 -1.21 -17.46 -19.92
CA TYR A 213 -0.92 -17.85 -18.54
C TYR A 213 -1.58 -16.89 -17.54
N ARG A 214 -1.36 -15.58 -17.67
CA ARG A 214 -1.94 -14.58 -16.75
C ARG A 214 -3.46 -14.55 -16.78
N ILE A 215 -4.07 -14.67 -17.97
CA ILE A 215 -5.52 -14.72 -18.12
C ILE A 215 -6.06 -15.98 -17.42
N GLY A 216 -5.44 -17.14 -17.65
CA GLY A 216 -5.84 -18.40 -17.04
C GLY A 216 -5.67 -18.47 -15.53
N ARG A 217 -4.85 -17.58 -14.94
CA ARG A 217 -4.65 -17.46 -13.50
C ARG A 217 -5.69 -16.60 -12.77
N CYS A 218 -6.53 -15.87 -13.50
CA CYS A 218 -7.60 -15.10 -12.89
C CYS A 218 -8.73 -16.02 -12.41
N ASN A 219 -8.71 -16.37 -11.12
CA ASN A 219 -9.71 -17.21 -10.45
C ASN A 219 -10.73 -16.41 -9.62
N HIS A 220 -10.85 -15.11 -9.86
CA HIS A 220 -11.73 -14.21 -9.12
C HIS A 220 -13.20 -14.33 -9.57
N THR A 221 -14.12 -14.20 -8.60
CA THR A 221 -15.56 -14.19 -8.82
C THR A 221 -16.16 -12.90 -8.22
N PRO A 222 -16.80 -12.01 -9.02
CA PRO A 222 -16.91 -12.07 -10.48
C PRO A 222 -15.54 -11.92 -11.16
N PHE A 223 -15.47 -12.34 -12.43
CA PHE A 223 -14.26 -12.22 -13.22
C PHE A 223 -13.84 -10.75 -13.35
N CYS A 224 -12.54 -10.48 -13.23
CA CYS A 224 -12.02 -9.12 -13.24
C CYS A 224 -12.35 -8.40 -14.55
N ASN A 225 -12.80 -7.16 -14.45
CA ASN A 225 -13.03 -6.27 -15.58
C ASN A 225 -12.65 -4.84 -15.16
N ALA A 226 -12.74 -3.87 -16.06
CA ALA A 226 -12.29 -2.50 -15.78
C ALA A 226 -13.11 -1.75 -14.71
N GLU A 227 -14.33 -2.20 -14.40
CA GLU A 227 -15.17 -1.61 -13.35
C GLU A 227 -14.89 -2.24 -11.99
N LYS A 228 -14.65 -3.56 -11.96
CA LYS A 228 -14.41 -4.32 -10.73
C LYS A 228 -13.36 -5.40 -10.96
N PHE A 229 -12.26 -5.29 -10.21
CA PHE A 229 -11.16 -6.24 -10.27
C PHE A 229 -10.47 -6.36 -8.91
N ASN A 230 -9.72 -7.44 -8.71
CA ASN A 230 -8.85 -7.59 -7.55
C ASN A 230 -7.50 -6.89 -7.84
N PRO A 231 -7.00 -6.00 -6.96
CA PRO A 231 -5.71 -5.31 -7.14
C PRO A 231 -4.49 -6.24 -7.32
N ASN A 232 -4.59 -7.49 -6.86
CA ASN A 232 -3.54 -8.50 -6.97
C ASN A 232 -3.76 -9.48 -8.14
N CYS A 233 -4.67 -9.17 -9.07
CA CYS A 233 -4.95 -10.04 -10.20
C CYS A 233 -3.77 -10.10 -11.18
N ASP A 234 -3.37 -11.32 -11.57
CA ASP A 234 -2.27 -11.57 -12.52
C ASP A 234 -2.49 -10.92 -13.90
N ARG A 235 -3.73 -10.56 -14.24
CA ARG A 235 -4.10 -9.83 -15.47
C ARG A 235 -3.75 -8.33 -15.44
N LEU A 236 -3.43 -7.78 -14.27
CA LEU A 236 -3.00 -6.39 -14.15
C LEU A 236 -1.52 -6.29 -14.52
N LEU A 237 -1.24 -5.69 -15.68
CA LEU A 237 0.10 -5.46 -16.17
C LEU A 237 0.54 -4.05 -15.75
N LYS A 238 1.62 -3.95 -14.96
CA LYS A 238 2.27 -2.67 -14.68
C LYS A 238 3.13 -2.27 -15.87
N VAL A 239 2.69 -1.27 -16.62
CA VAL A 239 3.26 -0.87 -17.91
C VAL A 239 3.98 0.47 -17.75
N PRO A 240 5.29 0.57 -18.05
CA PRO A 240 5.98 1.84 -18.17
C PRO A 240 5.34 2.75 -19.23
N VAL A 241 5.05 3.98 -18.85
CA VAL A 241 4.75 5.06 -19.78
C VAL A 241 6.07 5.68 -20.22
N ILE A 242 6.28 5.79 -21.53
CA ILE A 242 7.60 6.05 -22.11
C ILE A 242 7.61 7.21 -23.11
N GLU A 243 8.81 7.75 -23.31
CA GLU A 243 9.16 8.69 -24.37
C GLU A 243 10.35 8.15 -25.17
N PHE A 244 10.31 8.25 -26.49
CA PHE A 244 11.45 7.87 -27.32
C PHE A 244 12.55 8.94 -27.23
N ILE A 245 13.77 8.54 -26.85
CA ILE A 245 14.95 9.43 -26.88
C ILE A 245 15.75 9.17 -28.16
N GLU A 246 15.89 7.89 -28.53
CA GLU A 246 16.61 7.45 -29.72
C GLU A 246 15.81 6.35 -30.42
N SER A 247 16.24 5.93 -31.61
CA SER A 247 15.57 4.89 -32.40
C SER A 247 15.50 3.51 -31.72
N LYS A 248 16.31 3.25 -30.68
CA LYS A 248 16.30 2.00 -29.92
C LYS A 248 16.21 2.19 -28.40
N LYS A 249 15.99 3.42 -27.93
CA LYS A 249 15.99 3.73 -26.50
C LYS A 249 14.82 4.60 -26.11
N VAL A 250 14.28 4.30 -24.95
CA VAL A 250 13.12 5.01 -24.40
C VAL A 250 13.40 5.44 -22.97
N LYS A 251 12.88 6.60 -22.58
CA LYS A 251 12.87 7.08 -21.21
C LYS A 251 11.58 6.66 -20.53
N VAL A 252 11.66 6.23 -19.28
CA VAL A 252 10.47 6.02 -18.44
C VAL A 252 10.00 7.36 -17.90
N LEU A 253 8.75 7.73 -18.21
CA LEU A 253 8.07 8.91 -17.70
C LEU A 253 7.23 8.61 -16.46
N GLY A 254 6.75 7.37 -16.31
CA GLY A 254 5.86 6.96 -15.21
C GLY A 254 5.32 5.55 -15.44
N PHE A 255 4.27 5.19 -14.70
CA PHE A 255 3.70 3.86 -14.77
C PHE A 255 2.17 3.90 -14.81
N SER A 256 1.60 3.02 -15.63
CA SER A 256 0.16 2.78 -15.67
C SER A 256 -0.14 1.29 -15.43
N VAL A 257 -1.41 0.96 -15.26
CA VAL A 257 -1.86 -0.43 -15.15
C VAL A 257 -2.83 -0.76 -16.26
N PHE A 258 -2.51 -1.82 -16.99
CA PHE A 258 -3.31 -2.35 -18.08
C PHE A 258 -3.94 -3.66 -17.66
N LEU A 259 -5.27 -3.70 -17.57
CA LEU A 259 -6.01 -4.94 -17.39
C LEU A 259 -6.13 -5.62 -18.75
N VAL A 260 -5.43 -6.74 -18.92
CA VAL A 260 -5.46 -7.49 -20.18
C VAL A 260 -6.76 -8.27 -20.33
N ASP A 261 -7.46 -8.10 -21.45
CA ASP A 261 -8.69 -8.83 -21.77
C ASP A 261 -8.41 -10.02 -22.68
N ALA A 262 -7.56 -9.83 -23.70
CA ALA A 262 -7.23 -10.89 -24.64
C ALA A 262 -5.83 -10.74 -25.24
N VAL A 263 -5.30 -11.87 -25.70
CA VAL A 263 -4.22 -11.93 -26.68
C VAL A 263 -4.71 -12.70 -27.90
N THR A 264 -4.71 -12.06 -29.06
CA THR A 264 -5.18 -12.65 -30.32
C THR A 264 -4.05 -12.75 -31.33
N GLY A 265 -4.24 -13.67 -32.29
CA GLY A 265 -3.29 -13.95 -33.37
C GLY A 265 -1.97 -14.58 -32.92
N GLN A 266 -1.16 -14.96 -33.91
CA GLN A 266 0.19 -15.50 -33.79
C GLN A 266 1.01 -15.07 -35.01
N GLY A 267 2.34 -15.15 -34.92
CA GLY A 267 3.22 -14.75 -36.03
C GLY A 267 3.18 -13.24 -36.23
N ASN A 268 2.55 -12.77 -37.32
CA ASN A 268 2.43 -11.34 -37.62
C ASN A 268 1.21 -10.68 -36.97
N ASP A 269 0.26 -11.42 -36.40
CA ASP A 269 -0.98 -10.85 -35.84
C ASP A 269 -1.01 -10.83 -34.31
N SER A 270 0.14 -10.77 -33.65
CA SER A 270 0.24 -10.84 -32.17
C SER A 270 -0.26 -9.57 -31.50
N ILE A 271 -1.52 -9.55 -31.09
CA ILE A 271 -2.20 -8.36 -30.57
C ILE A 271 -2.60 -8.56 -29.11
N ILE A 272 -2.25 -7.61 -28.24
CA ILE A 272 -2.75 -7.56 -26.85
C ILE A 272 -3.81 -6.45 -26.76
N THR A 273 -5.02 -6.81 -26.33
CA THR A 273 -6.10 -5.85 -26.06
C THR A 273 -6.54 -5.88 -24.60
N GLY A 274 -7.06 -4.76 -24.14
CA GLY A 274 -7.47 -4.57 -22.75
C GLY A 274 -7.72 -3.10 -22.45
N LYS A 275 -7.73 -2.75 -21.17
CA LYS A 275 -8.12 -1.42 -20.69
C LYS A 275 -7.13 -0.89 -19.66
N PHE A 276 -6.79 0.39 -19.76
CA PHE A 276 -6.08 1.05 -18.66
C PHE A 276 -7.04 1.24 -17.49
N VAL A 277 -6.58 0.85 -16.31
CA VAL A 277 -7.34 0.95 -15.05
C VAL A 277 -6.52 1.71 -14.03
N ARG A 278 -7.22 2.29 -13.06
CA ARG A 278 -6.61 2.98 -11.92
C ARG A 278 -6.53 2.04 -10.74
N THR A 279 -5.38 1.97 -10.09
CA THR A 279 -5.23 1.12 -8.92
C THR A 279 -4.07 1.58 -8.05
N VAL A 280 -3.98 0.97 -6.88
CA VAL A 280 -2.96 1.22 -5.85
C VAL A 280 -2.05 0.01 -5.75
N THR A 281 -0.74 0.24 -5.62
CA THR A 281 0.28 -0.79 -5.39
C THR A 281 1.24 -0.33 -4.30
N SER A 282 1.99 -1.25 -3.70
CA SER A 282 3.20 -0.86 -2.97
C SER A 282 4.26 -0.32 -3.93
N GLY A 283 4.94 0.77 -3.55
CA GLY A 283 5.98 1.40 -4.35
C GLY A 283 6.46 2.72 -3.73
N GLU A 284 7.55 3.26 -4.26
CA GLU A 284 7.99 4.62 -3.92
C GLU A 284 7.03 5.62 -4.57
N ILE A 285 6.63 6.65 -3.81
CA ILE A 285 5.65 7.65 -4.25
C ILE A 285 6.26 9.05 -4.30
N ASP A 286 5.73 9.88 -5.19
CA ASP A 286 6.00 11.31 -5.24
C ASP A 286 4.70 12.09 -5.43
N TYR A 287 4.44 13.02 -4.52
CA TYR A 287 3.23 13.86 -4.52
C TYR A 287 3.16 14.79 -5.73
N ASN A 288 4.31 15.14 -6.31
CA ASN A 288 4.43 15.97 -7.50
C ASN A 288 4.77 15.14 -8.75
N GLY A 289 4.79 13.81 -8.62
CA GLY A 289 5.08 12.90 -9.71
C GLY A 289 3.98 12.90 -10.79
N PRO A 290 4.32 12.46 -12.01
CA PRO A 290 3.35 12.39 -13.10
C PRO A 290 2.31 11.30 -12.83
N ASP A 291 1.03 11.65 -13.03
CA ASP A 291 -0.10 10.74 -12.80
C ASP A 291 -0.50 10.01 -14.08
N TYR A 292 -0.23 8.70 -14.11
CA TYR A 292 -0.68 7.79 -15.17
C TYR A 292 -1.62 6.69 -14.64
N GLY A 293 -2.24 6.90 -13.48
CA GLY A 293 -3.25 6.01 -12.89
C GLY A 293 -2.73 4.89 -12.01
N LEU A 294 -1.42 4.75 -11.82
CA LEU A 294 -0.85 3.84 -10.83
C LEU A 294 -0.31 4.61 -9.63
N TYR A 295 -0.93 4.37 -8.48
CA TYR A 295 -0.62 5.05 -7.25
C TYR A 295 0.02 4.11 -6.24
N GLY A 296 0.77 4.65 -5.30
CA GLY A 296 1.21 3.94 -4.12
C GLY A 296 0.73 4.60 -2.85
N THR A 297 0.80 3.85 -1.77
CA THR A 297 0.39 4.31 -0.44
C THR A 297 1.53 4.26 0.54
N LYS A 298 1.52 5.19 1.49
CA LYS A 298 2.55 5.30 2.52
C LYS A 298 1.95 5.84 3.82
N LEU A 299 2.37 5.27 4.95
CA LEU A 299 2.13 5.86 6.26
C LEU A 299 3.08 7.04 6.48
N THR A 300 2.54 8.15 6.94
CA THR A 300 3.26 9.40 7.22
C THR A 300 2.85 9.86 8.61
N HIS A 301 3.48 9.33 9.66
CA HIS A 301 3.18 9.72 11.05
C HIS A 301 3.27 11.23 11.26
#